data_AF-A0A2S7P4F3-F1
#
_entry.id   AF-A0A2S7P4F3-F1
#
_cell.length_a   1.000
_cell.length_b   1.000
_cell.length_c   1.000
_cell.angle_alpha   90.00
_cell.angle_beta   90.00
_cell.angle_gamma   90.00
#
_symmetry.space_group_name_H-M   'P 1'
#
loop_
_entity.id
_entity.type
_entity.pdbx_description
1 polymer ?
#
loop_
_entity_poly.entity_id
_entity_poly.type
_entity_poly.pdbx_seq_one_letter_code
_entity_poly.pdbx_strand_id
1 'polypeptide(L)'
;MWTESAPDPFNYYIPTPDILSPVFGGIVINGPSTLNYDEDLGVLFLNDWSHTPVDTLYTIEQTGASFKLDNGLINGTNIYTVGRLAIVLIYPLFSIDNHTLKVIGNDLVPIHPYTTDVLDIAMGQRYDVIVRADQNSTSGSSFWMRAIPQET
;
A
#
# COMPACT_ATOMS: atom_id res chain seq x y z
N MET A 1 -57.04 -9.22 -23.28
CA MET A 1 -56.47 -10.24 -22.37
C MET A 1 -54.96 -10.12 -22.54
N TRP A 2 -54.31 -9.35 -21.69
CA TRP A 2 -52.87 -9.11 -21.73
C TRP A 2 -52.24 -9.99 -20.66
N THR A 3 -51.33 -10.88 -21.05
CA THR A 3 -50.55 -11.71 -20.12
C THR A 3 -49.33 -10.91 -19.68
N GLU A 4 -49.22 -10.66 -18.38
CA GLU A 4 -48.05 -10.05 -17.76
C GLU A 4 -46.88 -11.04 -17.85
N SER A 5 -45.83 -10.68 -18.60
CA SER A 5 -44.58 -11.45 -18.61
C SER A 5 -43.90 -11.25 -17.25
N ALA A 6 -43.56 -12.35 -16.57
CA ALA A 6 -42.77 -12.30 -15.35
C ALA A 6 -41.49 -11.48 -15.55
N PRO A 7 -41.05 -10.67 -14.57
CA PRO A 7 -39.80 -9.95 -14.67
C PRO A 7 -38.63 -10.95 -14.74
N ASP A 8 -37.72 -10.74 -15.69
CA ASP A 8 -36.48 -11.51 -15.79
C ASP A 8 -35.75 -11.46 -14.44
N PRO A 9 -35.31 -12.60 -13.88
CA PRO A 9 -34.48 -12.58 -12.70
C PRO A 9 -33.17 -11.87 -13.05
N PHE A 10 -32.93 -10.73 -12.40
CA PHE A 10 -31.62 -10.10 -12.36
C PHE A 10 -30.66 -11.06 -11.65
N ASN A 11 -30.04 -11.95 -12.43
CA ASN A 11 -28.94 -12.78 -11.97
C ASN A 11 -27.73 -11.87 -11.74
N TYR A 12 -27.48 -11.51 -10.49
CA TYR A 12 -26.23 -10.90 -10.09
C TYR A 12 -25.17 -12.02 -10.07
N TYR A 13 -24.49 -12.20 -11.20
CA TYR A 13 -23.25 -12.95 -11.22
C TYR A 13 -22.25 -12.13 -10.42
N ILE A 14 -21.90 -12.59 -9.22
CA ILE A 14 -20.75 -12.06 -8.48
C ILE A 14 -19.55 -12.75 -9.13
N PRO A 15 -18.80 -12.13 -10.06
CA PRO A 15 -17.50 -12.68 -10.43
C PRO A 15 -16.70 -12.83 -9.13
N THR A 16 -16.03 -13.97 -9.00
CA THR A 16 -15.14 -14.29 -7.87
C THR A 16 -14.32 -13.06 -7.47
N PRO A 17 -14.15 -12.77 -6.17
CA PRO A 17 -13.57 -11.52 -5.72
C PRO A 17 -12.18 -11.32 -6.34
N ASP A 18 -12.11 -10.40 -7.28
CA ASP A 18 -10.90 -9.77 -7.79
C ASP A 18 -10.27 -8.99 -6.62
N ILE A 19 -9.33 -9.62 -5.93
CA ILE A 19 -8.59 -9.01 -4.82
C ILE A 19 -7.16 -8.60 -5.20
N LEU A 20 -6.69 -8.91 -6.42
CA LEU A 20 -5.33 -8.62 -6.86
C LEU A 20 -5.24 -7.78 -8.15
N SER A 21 -6.35 -7.34 -8.76
CA SER A 21 -6.32 -6.16 -9.64
C SER A 21 -6.64 -4.93 -8.80
N PRO A 22 -5.63 -4.14 -8.43
CA PRO A 22 -5.87 -3.03 -7.54
C PRO A 22 -6.67 -1.93 -8.25
N VAL A 23 -7.93 -1.77 -7.87
CA VAL A 23 -8.67 -0.51 -8.06
C VAL A 23 -8.71 0.19 -6.70
N PHE A 24 -7.68 0.99 -6.44
CA PHE A 24 -7.58 1.77 -5.20
C PHE A 24 -7.23 3.23 -5.48
N GLY A 25 -7.53 4.09 -4.51
CA GLY A 25 -7.21 5.51 -4.54
C GLY A 25 -7.07 6.07 -3.13
N GLY A 26 -6.35 7.17 -3.01
CA GLY A 26 -6.12 7.84 -1.73
C GLY A 26 -7.28 8.71 -1.39
N ILE A 27 -7.80 8.58 -0.17
CA ILE A 27 -8.77 9.52 0.38
C ILE A 27 -8.07 10.29 1.48
N VAL A 28 -7.92 11.59 1.29
CA VAL A 28 -7.43 12.52 2.30
C VAL A 28 -8.61 13.29 2.85
N ILE A 29 -8.82 13.21 4.18
CA ILE A 29 -9.83 13.98 4.88
C ILE A 29 -9.10 14.95 5.80
N ASN A 30 -9.17 16.25 5.46
CA ASN A 30 -8.50 17.28 6.25
C ASN A 30 -9.19 17.48 7.60
N GLY A 31 -8.39 17.59 8.67
CA GLY A 31 -8.85 17.81 10.03
C GLY A 31 -7.72 18.32 10.92
N PRO A 32 -8.01 18.63 12.19
CA PRO A 32 -6.96 19.01 13.14
C PRO A 32 -5.98 17.83 13.35
N SER A 33 -4.69 18.14 13.42
CA SER A 33 -3.63 17.17 13.71
C SER A 33 -3.17 17.23 15.16
N THR A 34 -2.66 16.12 15.69
CA THR A 34 -2.05 16.03 17.03
C THR A 34 -0.68 16.70 17.10
N LEU A 35 -0.11 17.13 15.97
CA LEU A 35 1.13 17.90 15.90
C LEU A 35 1.13 18.88 14.72
N ASN A 36 1.79 20.03 14.89
CA ASN A 36 2.05 20.97 13.80
C ASN A 36 3.06 20.38 12.79
N TYR A 37 2.80 20.61 11.51
CA TYR A 37 3.68 20.34 10.38
C TYR A 37 3.56 21.49 9.36
N ASP A 38 4.60 21.71 8.56
CA ASP A 38 4.66 22.85 7.64
C ASP A 38 3.99 22.56 6.29
N GLU A 39 4.14 21.33 5.78
CA GLU A 39 3.63 20.90 4.48
C GLU A 39 3.03 19.48 4.57
N ASP A 40 1.93 19.26 3.86
CA ASP A 40 1.32 17.94 3.65
C ASP A 40 1.74 17.41 2.27
N LEU A 41 2.50 16.31 2.26
CA LEU A 41 3.00 15.67 1.04
C LEU A 41 1.96 14.71 0.41
N GLY A 42 0.79 14.55 1.03
CA GLY A 42 -0.27 13.68 0.55
C GLY A 42 -0.02 12.20 0.81
N VAL A 43 -0.70 11.35 0.04
CA VAL A 43 -0.70 9.89 0.24
C VAL A 43 0.48 9.25 -0.47
N LEU A 44 1.23 8.43 0.27
CA LEU A 44 2.24 7.53 -0.26
C LEU A 44 1.71 6.09 -0.26
N PHE A 45 1.60 5.48 -1.45
CA PHE A 45 1.18 4.08 -1.58
C PHE A 45 2.34 3.12 -1.51
N LEU A 46 2.17 2.04 -0.74
CA LEU A 46 3.01 0.85 -0.76
C LEU A 46 2.14 -0.32 -1.21
N ASN A 47 2.48 -0.95 -2.33
CA ASN A 47 1.63 -1.96 -2.97
C ASN A 47 2.51 -3.03 -3.64
N ASP A 48 2.07 -4.27 -3.66
CA ASP A 48 2.70 -5.33 -4.45
C ASP A 48 2.20 -5.33 -5.91
N TRP A 49 3.00 -5.86 -6.81
CA TRP A 49 2.67 -5.83 -8.22
C TRP A 49 3.09 -7.11 -8.93
N SER A 50 2.17 -7.64 -9.73
CA SER A 50 2.40 -8.77 -10.61
C SER A 50 2.17 -8.37 -12.05
N HIS A 51 3.05 -8.83 -12.94
CA HIS A 51 2.83 -8.75 -14.39
C HIS A 51 1.86 -9.83 -14.88
N THR A 52 1.67 -10.89 -14.10
CA THR A 52 0.67 -11.92 -14.36
C THR A 52 -0.71 -11.44 -13.88
N PRO A 53 -1.75 -11.52 -14.72
CA PRO A 53 -3.11 -11.15 -14.31
C PRO A 53 -3.59 -11.94 -13.09
N VAL A 54 -4.35 -11.28 -12.21
CA VAL A 54 -4.92 -11.87 -10.99
C VAL A 54 -5.69 -13.16 -11.26
N ASP A 55 -6.46 -13.25 -12.34
CA ASP A 55 -7.31 -14.41 -12.62
C ASP A 55 -6.49 -15.70 -12.78
N THR A 56 -5.27 -15.55 -13.31
CA THR A 56 -4.33 -16.67 -13.45
C THR A 56 -3.70 -17.02 -12.11
N LEU A 57 -3.27 -16.01 -11.36
CA LEU A 57 -2.69 -16.19 -10.03
C LEU A 57 -3.68 -16.87 -9.06
N TYR A 58 -4.94 -16.43 -9.05
CA TYR A 58 -5.99 -17.00 -8.23
C TYR A 58 -6.16 -18.50 -8.47
N THR A 59 -6.18 -18.90 -9.74
CA THR A 59 -6.31 -20.31 -10.13
C THR A 59 -5.11 -21.15 -9.65
N ILE A 60 -3.92 -20.54 -9.57
CA ILE A 60 -2.70 -21.19 -9.09
C ILE A 60 -2.66 -21.26 -7.56
N GLU A 61 -3.03 -20.20 -6.83
CA GLU A 61 -3.11 -20.21 -5.35
C GLU A 61 -4.06 -21.31 -4.85
N GLN A 62 -5.17 -21.58 -5.55
CA GLN A 62 -6.11 -22.64 -5.18
C GLN A 62 -5.47 -24.03 -5.14
N THR A 63 -4.34 -24.22 -5.82
CA THR A 63 -3.57 -25.48 -5.79
C THR A 63 -2.63 -25.59 -4.58
N GLY A 64 -2.55 -24.55 -3.75
CA GLY A 64 -1.61 -24.44 -2.62
C GLY A 64 -0.20 -24.03 -3.05
N ALA A 65 -0.04 -23.59 -4.30
CA ALA A 65 1.23 -23.11 -4.81
C ALA A 65 1.47 -21.68 -4.33
N SER A 66 2.41 -21.50 -3.39
CA SER A 66 2.91 -20.18 -3.03
C SER A 66 3.61 -19.55 -4.23
N PHE A 67 3.10 -18.43 -4.72
CA PHE A 67 3.84 -17.58 -5.64
C PHE A 67 4.35 -16.33 -4.94
N LYS A 68 5.48 -15.82 -5.43
CA LYS A 68 6.02 -14.51 -5.07
C LYS A 68 5.65 -13.53 -6.18
N LEU A 69 5.23 -12.32 -5.82
CA LEU A 69 4.86 -11.29 -6.80
C LEU A 69 6.12 -10.69 -7.43
N ASP A 70 6.00 -10.16 -8.65
CA ASP A 70 7.14 -9.74 -9.46
C ASP A 70 7.83 -8.48 -8.92
N ASN A 71 7.08 -7.59 -8.26
CA ASN A 71 7.61 -6.33 -7.77
C ASN A 71 6.82 -5.77 -6.58
N GLY A 72 7.40 -4.78 -5.92
CA GLY A 72 6.70 -3.85 -5.03
C GLY A 72 6.75 -2.45 -5.64
N LEU A 73 5.68 -1.67 -5.51
CA LEU A 73 5.58 -0.31 -6.00
C LEU A 73 5.51 0.67 -4.83
N ILE A 74 6.31 1.74 -4.92
CA ILE A 74 6.19 2.91 -4.06
C ILE A 74 5.59 4.02 -4.90
N ASN A 75 4.43 4.51 -4.49
CA ASN A 75 3.63 5.49 -5.24
C ASN A 75 3.38 5.08 -6.71
N GLY A 76 3.14 3.79 -6.96
CA GLY A 76 2.85 3.27 -8.29
C GLY A 76 4.08 3.06 -9.20
N THR A 77 5.31 3.25 -8.70
CA THR A 77 6.52 3.05 -9.50
C THR A 77 7.57 2.21 -8.77
N ASN A 78 8.35 1.44 -9.52
CA ASN A 78 9.60 0.85 -9.07
C ASN A 78 10.47 0.48 -10.28
N ILE A 79 11.76 0.26 -10.06
CA ILE A 79 12.69 -0.31 -11.04
C ILE A 79 12.43 -1.82 -11.10
N TYR A 80 12.33 -2.37 -12.32
CA TYR A 80 12.21 -3.81 -12.55
C TYR A 80 13.39 -4.31 -13.38
N THR A 81 14.10 -5.32 -12.88
CA THR A 81 15.17 -6.01 -13.61
C THR A 81 14.78 -7.47 -13.82
N VAL A 82 14.72 -7.90 -15.08
CA VAL A 82 14.35 -9.27 -15.46
C VAL A 82 15.27 -10.28 -14.75
N GLY A 83 14.68 -11.21 -14.02
CA GLY A 83 15.39 -12.29 -13.33
C GLY A 83 15.88 -11.98 -11.92
N ARG A 84 15.58 -10.79 -11.38
CA ARG A 84 15.97 -10.47 -9.99
C ARG A 84 14.97 -9.53 -9.33
N LEU A 85 13.87 -10.09 -8.86
CA LEU A 85 13.31 -9.96 -7.52
C LEU A 85 11.92 -10.62 -7.54
N ALA A 86 11.61 -11.39 -6.52
CA ALA A 86 10.28 -11.91 -6.27
C ALA A 86 9.94 -11.45 -4.85
N ILE A 87 9.00 -10.53 -4.71
CA ILE A 87 8.70 -9.79 -3.48
C ILE A 87 7.30 -10.16 -3.02
N VAL A 88 7.13 -10.34 -1.71
CA VAL A 88 5.83 -10.50 -1.06
C VAL A 88 5.72 -9.37 -0.04
N LEU A 89 4.85 -8.37 -0.28
CA LEU A 89 4.67 -7.19 0.60
C LEU A 89 3.52 -7.39 1.59
N ILE A 90 3.46 -8.54 2.27
CA ILE A 90 2.35 -8.80 3.21
C ILE A 90 2.47 -7.91 4.47
N TYR A 91 3.68 -7.50 4.85
CA TYR A 91 3.96 -6.55 5.94
C TYR A 91 5.24 -5.75 5.64
N PRO A 92 5.21 -4.68 4.83
CA PRO A 92 6.40 -3.89 4.58
C PRO A 92 6.84 -3.14 5.84
N LEU A 93 8.12 -3.27 6.18
CA LEU A 93 8.78 -2.34 7.09
C LEU A 93 9.15 -1.08 6.31
N PHE A 94 8.51 0.04 6.64
CA PHE A 94 8.76 1.34 6.05
C PHE A 94 9.81 2.13 6.83
N SER A 95 10.82 2.65 6.14
CA SER A 95 11.84 3.52 6.74
C SER A 95 12.41 4.50 5.74
N ILE A 96 12.94 5.62 6.22
CA ILE A 96 13.71 6.57 5.42
C ILE A 96 15.11 6.64 6.02
N ASP A 97 16.14 6.41 5.21
CA ASP A 97 17.52 6.40 5.67
C ASP A 97 17.87 7.71 6.38
N ASN A 98 18.47 7.62 7.56
CA ASN A 98 18.91 8.75 8.37
C ASN A 98 17.78 9.73 8.76
N HIS A 99 16.54 9.24 8.85
CA HIS A 99 15.39 10.00 9.32
C HIS A 99 14.57 9.18 10.32
N THR A 100 14.07 9.84 11.36
CA THR A 100 13.07 9.27 12.28
C THR A 100 11.66 9.63 11.82
N LEU A 101 10.73 8.69 11.92
CA LEU A 101 9.31 8.89 11.64
C LEU A 101 8.57 9.24 12.94
N LYS A 102 7.83 10.34 12.94
CA LYS A 102 6.94 10.68 14.05
C LYS A 102 5.50 10.35 13.69
N VAL A 103 4.98 9.26 14.24
CA VAL A 103 3.61 8.79 13.97
C VAL A 103 2.64 9.60 14.80
N ILE A 104 1.60 10.13 14.15
CA ILE A 104 0.59 11.02 14.75
C ILE A 104 -0.83 10.47 14.64
N GLY A 105 -1.05 9.49 13.77
CA GLY A 105 -2.34 8.84 13.54
C GLY A 105 -2.15 7.45 12.99
N ASN A 106 -3.13 6.58 13.25
CA ASN A 106 -3.28 5.30 12.58
C ASN A 106 -4.69 5.21 11.98
N ASP A 107 -4.75 4.84 10.72
CA ASP A 107 -5.94 4.80 9.88
C ASP A 107 -6.64 6.15 9.72
N LEU A 108 -7.59 6.45 10.60
CA LEU A 108 -8.35 7.70 10.66
C LEU A 108 -8.50 8.18 12.10
N VAL A 109 -7.67 7.64 13.00
CA VAL A 109 -7.70 7.91 14.43
C VAL A 109 -6.40 8.59 14.83
N PRO A 110 -6.44 9.86 15.26
CA PRO A 110 -5.27 10.51 15.83
C PRO A 110 -4.84 9.82 17.13
N ILE A 111 -3.53 9.64 17.30
CA ILE A 111 -2.94 9.00 18.48
C ILE A 111 -2.02 9.95 19.23
N HIS A 112 -1.61 9.54 20.44
CA HIS A 112 -0.51 10.24 21.10
C HIS A 112 0.77 10.04 20.29
N PRO A 113 1.47 11.12 19.88
CA PRO A 113 2.58 10.97 18.96
C PRO A 113 3.73 10.16 19.55
N TYR A 114 4.30 9.26 18.75
CA TYR A 114 5.51 8.52 19.09
C TYR A 114 6.52 8.56 17.94
N THR A 115 7.79 8.34 18.24
CA THR A 115 8.88 8.37 17.26
C THR A 115 9.45 6.97 17.06
N THR A 116 9.67 6.58 15.82
CA THR A 116 10.26 5.30 15.42
C THR A 116 11.14 5.47 14.18
N ASP A 117 12.17 4.64 14.03
CA ASP A 117 13.01 4.61 12.83
C ASP A 117 12.39 3.75 11.71
N VAL A 118 11.62 2.74 12.11
CA VAL A 118 10.97 1.78 11.22
C VAL A 118 9.51 1.64 11.62
N LEU A 119 8.63 1.68 10.63
CA LEU A 119 7.19 1.53 10.81
C LEU A 119 6.72 0.23 10.14
N ASP A 120 6.09 -0.64 10.92
CA ASP A 120 5.44 -1.85 10.41
C ASP A 120 4.01 -1.50 9.98
N ILE A 121 3.66 -1.86 8.74
CA ILE A 121 2.38 -1.53 8.12
C ILE A 121 1.75 -2.82 7.62
N ALA A 122 0.63 -3.23 8.21
CA ALA A 122 -0.14 -4.36 7.72
C ALA A 122 -1.01 -3.98 6.52
N MET A 123 -1.43 -4.98 5.76
CA MET A 123 -2.33 -4.82 4.61
C MET A 123 -3.59 -4.02 4.98
N GLY A 124 -3.83 -2.92 4.27
CA GLY A 124 -4.99 -2.04 4.46
C GLY A 124 -4.86 -1.02 5.59
N GLN A 125 -3.76 -1.02 6.36
CA GLN A 125 -3.49 0.01 7.35
C GLN A 125 -2.96 1.30 6.70
N ARG A 126 -3.22 2.43 7.36
CA ARG A 126 -2.65 3.73 7.03
C ARG A 126 -2.02 4.32 8.27
N TYR A 127 -0.96 5.09 8.09
CA TYR A 127 -0.33 5.83 9.17
C TYR A 127 -0.05 7.25 8.72
N ASP A 128 -0.37 8.19 9.61
CA ASP A 128 -0.01 9.58 9.43
C ASP A 128 1.34 9.79 10.12
N VAL A 129 2.35 10.18 9.33
CA VAL A 129 3.72 10.35 9.80
C VAL A 129 4.25 11.73 9.46
N ILE A 130 4.95 12.32 10.42
CA ILE A 130 5.72 13.55 10.24
C ILE A 130 7.19 13.18 10.17
N VAL A 131 7.84 13.61 9.09
CA VAL A 131 9.28 13.47 8.88
C VAL A 131 9.91 14.84 9.04
N ARG A 132 10.95 14.93 9.86
CA ARG A 132 11.74 16.16 10.00
C ARG A 132 12.89 16.14 9.01
N ALA A 133 12.92 17.08 8.07
CA ALA A 133 14.02 17.26 7.13
C ALA A 133 15.15 18.10 7.79
N ASP A 134 15.78 17.55 8.83
CA ASP A 134 16.84 18.21 9.60
C ASP A 134 18.26 17.84 9.14
N GLN A 135 18.36 17.02 8.09
CA GLN A 135 19.64 16.61 7.53
C GLN A 135 20.29 17.73 6.72
N ASN A 136 21.59 17.94 6.94
CA ASN A 136 22.33 19.04 6.35
C ASN A 136 22.38 18.91 4.81
N SER A 137 21.86 19.91 4.08
CA SER A 137 21.73 19.96 2.62
C SER A 137 23.05 20.11 1.86
N THR A 138 24.11 19.42 2.27
CA THR A 138 25.34 19.36 1.49
C THR A 138 25.04 18.61 0.19
N SER A 139 25.49 19.15 -0.96
CA SER A 139 25.25 18.57 -2.30
C SER A 139 25.45 17.06 -2.32
N GLY A 140 24.37 16.30 -2.55
CA GLY A 140 24.39 14.83 -2.60
C GLY A 140 23.63 14.11 -1.48
N SER A 141 22.90 14.83 -0.63
CA SER A 141 22.10 14.23 0.46
C SER A 141 20.79 13.63 -0.05
N SER A 142 20.87 12.64 -0.95
CA SER A 142 19.73 11.81 -1.33
C SER A 142 19.60 10.65 -0.33
N PHE A 143 18.40 10.45 0.21
CA PHE A 143 18.12 9.38 1.16
C PHE A 143 17.26 8.31 0.53
N TRP A 144 17.52 7.04 0.85
CA TRP A 144 16.68 5.95 0.39
C TRP A 144 15.42 5.87 1.25
N MET A 145 14.28 5.84 0.56
CA MET A 145 13.02 5.38 1.13
C MET A 145 12.90 3.88 0.88
N ARG A 146 12.65 3.12 1.95
CA ARG A 146 12.67 1.66 1.93
C ARG A 146 11.30 1.12 2.33
N ALA A 147 10.85 0.14 1.57
CA ALA A 147 9.75 -0.75 1.93
C ALA A 147 10.31 -2.17 1.89
N ILE A 148 10.67 -2.70 3.06
CA ILE A 148 11.34 -4.00 3.16
C ILE A 148 10.28 -5.09 3.35
N PRO A 149 10.13 -6.03 2.40
CA PRO A 149 9.23 -7.17 2.59
C PRO A 149 9.71 -8.03 3.76
N GLN A 150 8.78 -8.51 4.58
CA GLN A 150 9.07 -9.55 5.57
C GLN A 150 8.85 -10.93 4.92
N GLU A 151 9.88 -11.79 4.94
CA GLU A 151 9.71 -13.21 4.64
C GLU A 151 9.36 -13.94 5.95
N THR A 152 8.20 -14.59 5.99
CA THR A 152 7.82 -15.53 7.06
C THR A 152 8.45 -16.89 6.86
#